data_AF-A0A366MSR7-F1
#
_entry.id   AF-A0A366MSR7-F1
#
_cell.length_a   1.000
_cell.length_b   1.000
_cell.length_c   1.000
_cell.angle_alpha   90.00
_cell.angle_beta   90.00
_cell.angle_gamma   90.00
#
_symmetry.space_group_name_H-M   'P 1'
#
loop_
_entity.id
_entity.type
_entity.pdbx_description
1 polymer ?
#
loop_
_entity_poly.entity_id
_entity_poly.type
_entity_poly.pdbx_seq_one_letter_code
_entity_poly.pdbx_strand_id
1 'polypeptide(L)' 'MTKLVLISFFFVLVFSGCSTKVQTEYIYKDVYIPVKCNATIPIKPKNDGSFESNKKKMIYFLRVESLLKECVGAEDENN' A
#
# COMPACT_ATOMS: atom_id res chain seq x y z
N MET A 1 -50.85 -43.46 -3.09
CA MET A 1 -49.37 -43.57 -3.12
C MET A 1 -48.71 -42.46 -3.96
N THR A 2 -49.27 -42.08 -5.11
CA THR A 2 -48.72 -41.05 -6.03
C THR A 2 -48.53 -39.66 -5.40
N LYS A 3 -49.45 -39.21 -4.53
CA LYS A 3 -49.35 -37.89 -3.86
C LYS A 3 -48.14 -37.76 -2.92
N LEU A 4 -47.75 -38.85 -2.24
CA LEU A 4 -46.59 -38.86 -1.34
C LEU A 4 -45.26 -38.79 -2.13
N VAL A 5 -45.22 -39.43 -3.30
CA VAL A 5 -44.05 -39.39 -4.19
C VAL A 5 -43.82 -37.98 -4.73
N LEU A 6 -44.90 -37.27 -5.11
CA LEU A 6 -44.81 -35.89 -5.59
C LEU A 6 -44.34 -34.91 -4.50
N ILE A 7 -44.83 -35.07 -3.27
CA ILE A 7 -44.40 -34.26 -2.13
C ILE A 7 -42.92 -34.49 -1.82
N SER A 8 -42.48 -35.75 -1.80
CA SER A 8 -41.07 -36.10 -1.59
C SER A 8 -40.16 -35.51 -2.66
N PHE A 9 -40.58 -35.53 -3.93
CA PHE A 9 -39.80 -34.95 -5.03
C PHE A 9 -39.67 -33.43 -4.90
N PHE A 10 -40.74 -32.75 -4.46
CA PHE A 10 -40.72 -31.30 -4.22
C PHE A 10 -39.75 -30.93 -3.08
N PHE A 11 -39.69 -31.73 -2.01
CA PHE A 11 -38.76 -31.50 -0.91
C PHE A 11 -37.29 -31.64 -1.34
N VAL A 12 -36.96 -32.61 -2.21
CA VAL A 12 -35.59 -32.79 -2.72
C VAL A 12 -35.15 -31.59 -3.56
N LEU A 13 -36.05 -30.99 -4.34
CA LEU A 13 -35.77 -29.79 -5.14
C LEU A 13 -35.60 -28.54 -4.28
N VAL A 14 -36.36 -28.39 -3.19
CA VAL A 14 -36.25 -27.22 -2.29
C VAL A 14 -34.99 -27.30 -1.42
N PHE A 15 -34.55 -28.50 -1.03
CA PHE A 15 -33.36 -28.69 -0.18
C PHE A 15 -32.05 -28.91 -0.97
N SER A 16 -32.08 -28.99 -2.30
CA SER A 16 -30.87 -29.02 -3.13
C SER A 16 -30.37 -27.60 -3.39
N GLY A 17 -29.76 -26.99 -2.36
CA GLY A 17 -29.01 -25.75 -2.53
C GLY A 17 -27.78 -25.98 -3.40
N CYS A 18 -27.57 -25.11 -4.39
CA CYS A 18 -26.34 -25.07 -5.17
C CYS A 18 -25.19 -24.67 -4.21
N SER A 19 -24.43 -25.64 -3.72
CA SER A 19 -23.14 -25.35 -3.09
C SER A 19 -22.21 -24.95 -4.23
N THR A 20 -22.23 -23.66 -4.58
CA THR A 20 -21.15 -23.06 -5.35
C THR A 20 -19.89 -23.37 -4.57
N LYS A 21 -19.08 -24.28 -5.11
CA LYS A 21 -17.77 -24.61 -4.58
C LYS A 21 -17.11 -23.27 -4.29
N VAL A 22 -16.92 -22.95 -3.01
CA VAL A 22 -16.25 -21.72 -2.61
C VAL A 22 -14.83 -21.90 -3.10
N GLN A 23 -14.58 -21.48 -4.34
CA GLN A 23 -13.27 -21.19 -4.86
C GLN A 23 -12.83 -20.03 -3.98
N THR A 24 -12.22 -20.38 -2.86
CA THR A 24 -11.37 -19.49 -2.09
C THR A 24 -10.20 -19.19 -3.01
N GLU A 25 -10.45 -18.32 -3.98
CA GLU A 25 -9.40 -17.77 -4.82
C GLU A 25 -8.56 -16.94 -3.86
N TYR A 26 -7.45 -17.52 -3.41
CA TYR A 26 -6.53 -16.84 -2.52
C TYR A 26 -5.99 -15.63 -3.28
N ILE A 27 -6.56 -14.45 -3.04
CA ILE A 27 -6.04 -13.20 -3.57
C ILE A 27 -4.82 -12.86 -2.74
N TYR A 28 -3.65 -13.33 -3.20
CA TYR A 28 -2.38 -12.93 -2.66
C TYR A 28 -2.20 -11.44 -2.93
N LYS A 29 -2.07 -10.66 -1.85
CA LYS A 29 -1.74 -9.24 -1.93
C LYS A 29 -0.24 -9.09 -1.74
N ASP A 30 0.40 -8.39 -2.66
CA ASP A 30 1.79 -8.01 -2.50
C ASP A 30 1.93 -7.05 -1.32
N VAL A 31 2.78 -7.42 -0.37
CA VAL A 31 3.14 -6.58 0.77
C VAL A 31 4.47 -5.92 0.44
N TYR A 32 4.41 -4.65 0.04
CA TYR A 32 5.62 -3.86 -0.21
C TYR A 32 6.33 -3.57 1.12
N ILE A 33 7.55 -4.06 1.24
CA ILE A 33 8.40 -3.78 2.41
C ILE A 33 9.27 -2.57 2.07
N PRO A 34 9.31 -1.53 2.92
CA PRO A 34 10.19 -0.39 2.69
C PRO A 34 11.66 -0.84 2.76
N VAL A 35 12.40 -0.58 1.69
CA VAL A 35 13.85 -0.75 1.67
C VAL A 35 14.53 0.48 2.24
N LYS A 36 15.61 0.29 3.00
CA LYS A 36 16.39 1.41 3.51
C LYS A 36 17.14 2.07 2.35
N CYS A 37 17.00 3.38 2.21
CA CYS A 37 17.85 4.14 1.30
C CYS A 37 19.26 4.27 1.86
N ASN A 38 20.28 4.08 1.00
CA ASN A 38 21.68 4.31 1.34
C ASN A 38 22.08 5.79 1.21
N ALA A 39 21.27 6.69 1.77
CA ALA A 39 21.57 8.12 1.80
C ALA A 39 22.02 8.53 3.20
N THR A 40 23.17 9.21 3.27
CA THR A 40 23.66 9.77 4.53
C THR A 40 23.09 11.18 4.70
N ILE A 41 22.16 11.34 5.64
CA ILE A 41 21.55 12.64 5.94
C ILE A 41 22.59 13.51 6.68
N PRO A 42 22.91 14.72 6.19
CA PRO A 42 23.84 15.62 6.87
C PRO A 42 23.29 16.09 8.22
N ILE A 43 24.15 16.62 9.08
CA ILE A 43 23.74 17.14 10.39
C ILE A 43 22.93 18.43 10.20
N LYS A 44 21.75 18.49 10.82
CA LYS A 44 20.89 19.67 10.77
C LYS A 44 21.58 20.87 11.45
N PRO A 45 21.70 22.03 10.77
CA PRO A 45 22.31 23.21 11.37
C PRO A 45 21.44 23.76 12.52
N LYS A 46 22.11 24.30 13.54
CA LYS A 46 21.45 24.97 14.68
C LYS A 46 20.81 26.28 14.19
N ASN A 47 19.60 26.56 14.67
CA ASN A 47 18.91 27.83 14.43
C ASN A 47 19.14 28.76 15.62
N ASP A 48 19.70 29.93 15.37
CA ASP A 48 19.97 30.98 16.37
C ASP A 48 19.05 32.21 16.22
N GLY A 49 18.07 32.15 15.30
CA GLY A 49 17.14 33.24 15.01
C GLY A 49 17.66 34.26 14.00
N SER A 50 18.94 34.23 13.64
CA SER A 50 19.51 35.12 12.62
C SER A 50 19.04 34.76 11.20
N PHE A 51 19.10 35.72 10.30
CA PHE A 51 18.85 35.49 8.88
C PHE A 51 19.81 34.43 8.30
N GLU A 52 21.08 34.47 8.68
CA GLU A 52 22.09 33.54 8.16
C GLU A 52 21.87 32.10 8.65
N SER A 53 21.44 31.88 9.88
CA SER A 53 21.11 30.51 10.34
C SER A 53 19.87 29.97 9.64
N ASN A 54 18.86 30.82 9.40
CA ASN A 54 17.69 30.44 8.61
C ASN A 54 18.05 30.12 7.15
N LYS A 55 18.94 30.91 6.53
CA LYS A 55 19.48 30.64 5.19
C LYS A 55 20.20 29.30 5.12
N LYS A 56 21.09 29.02 6.08
CA LYS A 56 21.80 27.71 6.17
C LYS A 56 20.82 26.55 6.34
N LYS A 57 19.75 26.75 7.10
CA LYS A 57 18.69 25.76 7.29
C LYS A 57 17.89 25.50 6.02
N MET A 58 17.60 26.52 5.22
CA MET A 58 16.96 26.36 3.91
C MET A 58 17.84 25.56 2.95
N ILE A 59 19.13 25.89 2.86
CA ILE A 59 20.09 25.14 2.03
C ILE A 59 20.18 23.68 2.49
N TYR A 60 20.19 23.43 3.80
CA TYR A 60 20.14 22.08 4.36
C TYR A 60 18.92 21.31 3.89
N PHE A 61 17.72 21.91 3.91
CA PHE A 61 16.50 21.23 3.49
C PHE A 61 16.51 20.89 1.99
N LEU A 62 16.97 21.82 1.14
CA LEU A 62 17.12 21.56 -0.30
C LEU A 62 18.04 20.38 -0.58
N ARG A 63 19.18 20.29 0.14
CA ARG A 63 20.12 19.18 0.00
C ARG A 63 19.54 17.85 0.49
N VAL A 64 18.76 17.86 1.56
CA VAL A 64 18.09 16.63 2.04
C VAL A 64 17.01 16.20 1.05
N GLU A 65 16.26 17.13 0.49
CA GLU A 65 15.24 16.83 -0.51
C GLU A 65 15.86 16.17 -1.76
N SER A 66 16.95 16.73 -2.29
CA SER A 66 17.63 16.12 -3.46
C SER A 66 18.13 14.71 -3.16
N LEU A 67 18.76 14.49 -2.00
CA LEU A 67 19.21 13.16 -1.56
C LEU A 67 18.06 12.17 -1.43
N LEU A 68 16.89 12.61 -0.96
CA LEU A 68 15.73 11.76 -0.81
C LEU A 68 15.01 11.48 -2.14
N LYS A 69 15.09 12.39 -3.13
CA LYS A 69 14.59 12.16 -4.49
C LYS A 69 15.34 11.03 -5.17
N GLU A 70 16.67 11.00 -5.03
CA GLU A 70 17.52 9.89 -5.49
C GLU A 70 17.08 8.54 -4.87
N CYS A 71 16.68 8.54 -3.59
CA CYS A 71 16.22 7.33 -2.90
C CYS A 71 14.92 6.75 -3.45
N VAL A 72 14.00 7.60 -3.89
CA VAL A 72 12.67 7.17 -4.36
C VAL A 72 12.63 6.98 -5.89
N GLY A 73 13.75 7.23 -6.57
CA GLY A 73 13.83 7.16 -8.04
C GLY A 73 12.97 8.21 -8.73
N ALA A 74 12.68 9.33 -8.07
CA ALA A 74 11.98 10.44 -8.69
C ALA A 74 12.97 11.24 -9.53
N GLU A 75 12.70 11.38 -10.83
CA GLU A 75 13.47 12.26 -11.71
C GLU A 75 13.18 13.73 -11.36
N ASP A 76 14.19 14.58 -11.45
CA ASP A 76 13.99 16.02 -11.29
C ASP A 76 13.14 16.56 -12.45
N GLU A 77 11.97 17.15 -12.15
CA GLU A 77 11.04 17.75 -13.14
C GLU A 77 11.62 18.99 -13.89
N ASN A 78 12.94 19.22 -13.85
CA ASN A 78 13.60 20.37 -14.48
C ASN A 78 14.64 19.91 -15.52
N ASN A 79 14.19 19.15 -16.52
CA ASN A 79 14.92 18.96 -17.78
C ASN A 79 14.53 20.05 -18.78
#